data_AF-G8ZRQ4-F1
#
_entry.id   AF-G8ZRQ4-F1
#
_cell.length_a   1.000
_cell.length_b   1.000
_cell.length_c   1.000
_cell.angle_alpha   90.00
_cell.angle_beta   90.00
_cell.angle_gamma   90.00
#
_symmetry.space_group_name_H-M   'P 1'
#
loop_
_entity.id
_entity.type
_entity.pdbx_description
1 polymer ?
#
loop_
_entity_poly.entity_id
_entity_poly.type
_entity_poly.pdbx_seq_one_letter_code
_entity_poly.pdbx_strand_id
1 'polypeptide(L)'
;MSDDIIEITAPEALLDSNLKFPKEVPFVKHLTVTRERCVNPTLVDSFLRLLRYGSDDSMRQRLSAYHNYEKEGRYNEKKCDKFLTEELYPNWHSRDRVIGFCNGQLGQMKTELDQRYGQDPATFVRAEVDLRLDPYAARDRAQEQEDHYKQWKRLNNWVENQKRIESILRTNSNRVLRQNCDQNADYLEDFWNFQHNHRT
;
A
#
# COMPACT_ATOMS: atom_id res chain seq x y z
N MET A 1 16.60 10.91 -14.07
CA MET A 1 15.75 10.25 -13.05
C MET A 1 14.64 9.58 -13.83
N SER A 2 14.45 8.29 -13.68
CA SER A 2 13.37 7.59 -14.40
C SER A 2 12.05 8.06 -13.80
N ASP A 3 11.19 8.65 -14.60
CA ASP A 3 9.83 9.02 -14.22
C ASP A 3 8.96 7.77 -14.25
N ASP A 4 9.26 6.83 -13.36
CA ASP A 4 8.46 5.63 -13.21
C ASP A 4 7.06 6.06 -12.75
N ILE A 5 6.05 5.63 -13.49
CA ILE A 5 4.65 5.93 -13.25
C ILE A 5 3.89 4.62 -13.30
N ILE A 6 2.97 4.43 -12.35
CA ILE A 6 1.94 3.40 -12.46
C ILE A 6 0.57 4.04 -12.41
N GLU A 7 -0.35 3.49 -13.19
CA GLU A 7 -1.76 3.87 -13.14
C GLU A 7 -2.55 2.71 -12.56
N ILE A 8 -3.36 3.03 -11.55
CA ILE A 8 -4.21 2.07 -10.85
C ILE A 8 -5.64 2.53 -10.96
N THR A 9 -6.50 1.63 -11.43
CA THR A 9 -7.94 1.86 -11.49
C THR A 9 -8.60 1.05 -10.38
N ALA A 10 -9.43 1.71 -9.58
CA ALA A 10 -10.25 1.03 -8.57
C ALA A 10 -11.34 0.19 -9.28
N PRO A 11 -11.56 -1.07 -8.87
CA PRO A 11 -12.61 -1.90 -9.45
C PRO A 11 -13.99 -1.30 -9.18
N GLU A 12 -14.85 -1.35 -10.20
CA GLU A 12 -16.15 -0.70 -10.22
C GLU A 12 -17.12 -1.26 -9.16
N ALA A 13 -16.94 -2.51 -8.73
CA ALA A 13 -17.77 -3.12 -7.68
C ALA A 13 -17.71 -2.40 -6.31
N LEU A 14 -16.63 -1.64 -6.04
CA LEU A 14 -16.52 -0.77 -4.85
C LEU A 14 -17.54 0.38 -4.85
N LEU A 15 -18.04 0.77 -6.02
CA LEU A 15 -19.02 1.82 -6.24
C LEU A 15 -20.44 1.27 -6.03
N ASP A 16 -20.81 1.05 -4.77
CA ASP A 16 -22.24 0.89 -4.49
C ASP A 16 -22.94 2.22 -4.77
N SER A 17 -23.85 2.25 -5.75
CA SER A 17 -24.63 3.42 -6.15
C SER A 17 -25.49 4.01 -5.02
N ASN A 18 -25.62 3.28 -3.90
CA ASN A 18 -26.43 3.66 -2.75
C ASN A 18 -25.65 4.38 -1.62
N LEU A 19 -24.32 4.41 -1.68
CA LEU A 19 -23.50 5.10 -0.68
C LEU A 19 -23.31 6.57 -1.09
N LYS A 20 -24.08 7.47 -0.47
CA LYS A 20 -23.88 8.92 -0.57
C LYS A 20 -22.61 9.31 0.20
N PHE A 21 -21.48 9.39 -0.48
CA PHE A 21 -20.30 10.03 0.08
C PHE A 21 -20.58 11.54 0.31
N PRO A 22 -20.08 12.14 1.41
CA PRO A 22 -20.11 13.59 1.55
C PRO A 22 -19.47 14.22 0.32
N LYS A 23 -20.09 15.25 -0.25
CA LYS A 23 -19.70 15.91 -1.51
C LYS A 23 -18.26 16.43 -1.57
N GLU A 24 -17.53 16.38 -0.46
CA GLU A 24 -16.21 16.97 -0.26
C GLU A 24 -15.04 15.99 -0.49
N VAL A 25 -15.29 14.68 -0.63
CA VAL A 25 -14.21 13.72 -0.92
C VAL A 25 -14.21 13.42 -2.42
N PRO A 26 -13.19 13.86 -3.18
CA PRO A 26 -13.09 13.53 -4.59
C PRO A 26 -13.04 12.00 -4.72
N PHE A 27 -14.00 11.44 -5.46
CA PHE A 27 -14.04 10.02 -5.76
C PHE A 27 -12.94 9.71 -6.78
N VAL A 28 -11.78 9.23 -6.31
CA VAL A 28 -10.64 8.90 -7.18
C VAL A 28 -10.80 7.47 -7.71
N LYS A 29 -11.45 7.32 -8.87
CA LYS A 29 -11.55 6.03 -9.59
C LYS A 29 -10.19 5.60 -10.17
N HIS A 30 -9.35 6.57 -10.51
CA HIS A 30 -8.05 6.36 -11.14
C HIS A 30 -6.96 7.11 -10.38
N LEU A 31 -5.93 6.40 -9.95
CA LEU A 31 -4.77 6.96 -9.27
C LEU A 31 -3.52 6.73 -10.11
N THR A 32 -2.92 7.81 -10.58
CA THR A 32 -1.53 7.83 -11.04
C THR A 32 -0.60 7.88 -9.82
N VAL A 33 0.31 6.93 -9.67
CA VAL A 33 1.30 6.92 -8.60
C VAL A 33 2.66 7.27 -9.18
N THR A 34 3.31 8.26 -8.58
CA THR A 34 4.65 8.74 -8.94
C THR A 34 5.51 8.76 -7.67
N ARG A 35 6.84 8.90 -7.81
CA ARG A 35 7.73 9.05 -6.65
C ARG A 35 7.29 10.21 -5.74
N GLU A 36 6.94 11.36 -6.32
CA GLU A 36 6.48 12.53 -5.58
C GLU A 36 5.23 12.21 -4.73
N ARG A 37 4.28 11.48 -5.32
CA ARG A 37 3.08 11.02 -4.61
C ARG A 37 3.36 9.96 -3.54
N CYS A 38 4.45 9.20 -3.65
CA CYS A 38 4.89 8.34 -2.55
C CYS A 38 5.48 9.17 -1.39
N VAL A 39 6.33 10.16 -1.70
CA VAL A 39 6.96 11.03 -0.69
C VAL A 39 5.93 11.90 0.03
N ASN A 40 4.90 12.38 -0.67
CA ASN A 40 3.72 13.02 -0.09
C ASN A 40 2.47 12.14 -0.30
N PRO A 41 2.22 11.16 0.59
CA PRO A 41 1.26 10.09 0.36
C PRO A 41 -0.20 10.49 0.60
N THR A 42 -0.53 11.76 0.82
CA THR A 42 -1.91 12.18 1.19
C THR A 42 -2.98 11.64 0.25
N LEU A 43 -2.76 11.72 -1.07
CA LEU A 43 -3.67 11.20 -2.08
C LEU A 43 -3.64 9.66 -2.15
N VAL A 44 -2.46 9.08 -2.00
CA VAL A 44 -2.25 7.61 -2.00
C VAL A 44 -2.97 6.98 -0.81
N ASP A 45 -2.85 7.56 0.38
CA ASP A 45 -3.55 7.12 1.60
C ASP A 45 -5.07 7.23 1.45
N SER A 46 -5.55 8.32 0.86
CA SER A 46 -6.98 8.50 0.60
C SER A 46 -7.52 7.41 -0.33
N PHE A 47 -6.77 7.08 -1.37
CA PHE A 47 -7.11 6.01 -2.31
C PHE A 47 -7.05 4.63 -1.66
N LEU A 48 -5.98 4.30 -0.92
CA LEU A 48 -5.87 3.02 -0.21
C LEU A 48 -7.00 2.85 0.82
N ARG A 49 -7.37 3.92 1.53
CA ARG A 49 -8.49 3.92 2.47
C ARG A 49 -9.81 3.63 1.76
N LEU A 50 -10.04 4.21 0.57
CA LEU A 50 -11.22 3.93 -0.23
C LEU A 50 -11.29 2.45 -0.65
N LEU A 51 -10.18 1.90 -1.14
CA LEU A 51 -10.10 0.49 -1.54
C LEU A 51 -10.38 -0.45 -0.36
N ARG A 52 -9.83 -0.16 0.83
CA ARG A 52 -10.07 -0.94 2.05
C ARG A 52 -11.52 -0.88 2.50
N TYR A 53 -12.12 0.31 2.44
CA TYR A 53 -13.51 0.50 2.83
C TYR A 53 -14.46 -0.34 1.99
N GLY A 54 -14.35 -0.27 0.66
CA GLY A 54 -15.28 -0.98 -0.21
C GLY A 54 -15.01 -2.49 -0.35
N SER A 55 -13.92 -3.01 0.23
CA SER A 55 -13.60 -4.45 0.21
C SER A 55 -13.59 -5.06 1.61
N ASP A 56 -12.57 -4.78 2.41
CA ASP A 56 -12.35 -5.41 3.72
C ASP A 56 -13.33 -4.92 4.80
N ASP A 57 -13.57 -3.60 4.92
CA ASP A 57 -14.44 -3.06 5.98
C ASP A 57 -15.92 -3.39 5.74
N SER A 58 -16.33 -3.47 4.47
CA SER A 58 -17.70 -3.81 4.06
C SER A 58 -17.89 -5.29 3.71
N MET A 59 -16.88 -6.13 3.94
CA MET A 59 -16.86 -7.54 3.52
C MET A 59 -18.10 -8.33 3.95
N ARG A 60 -18.53 -8.22 5.21
CA ARG A 60 -19.71 -8.96 5.71
C ARG A 60 -21.00 -8.54 5.02
N GLN A 61 -21.13 -7.24 4.72
CA GLN A 61 -22.29 -6.70 4.02
C GLN A 61 -22.30 -7.18 2.57
N ARG A 62 -21.15 -7.14 1.89
CA ARG A 62 -20.96 -7.66 0.53
C ARG A 62 -21.29 -9.15 0.45
N LEU A 63 -20.70 -9.97 1.32
CA LEU A 63 -20.99 -11.42 1.35
C LEU A 63 -22.48 -11.73 1.56
N SER A 64 -23.17 -10.92 2.38
CA SER A 64 -24.62 -11.04 2.58
C SER A 64 -25.41 -10.64 1.33
N ALA A 65 -24.98 -9.62 0.59
CA ALA A 65 -25.58 -9.23 -0.69
C ALA A 65 -25.42 -10.34 -1.75
N TYR A 66 -24.22 -10.90 -1.90
CA TYR A 66 -23.98 -12.05 -2.79
C TYR A 66 -24.85 -13.27 -2.43
N HIS A 67 -25.03 -13.54 -1.13
CA HIS A 67 -25.93 -14.59 -0.66
C HIS A 67 -27.39 -14.36 -1.09
N ASN A 68 -27.85 -13.11 -1.09
CA ASN A 68 -29.20 -12.77 -1.54
C ASN A 68 -29.31 -12.90 -3.07
N TYR A 69 -28.30 -12.48 -3.82
CA TYR A 69 -28.28 -12.64 -5.28
C TYR A 69 -28.26 -14.11 -5.72
N GLU A 70 -27.56 -14.97 -4.99
CA GLU A 70 -27.58 -16.42 -5.19
C GLU A 70 -29.00 -16.98 -4.96
N LYS A 71 -29.67 -16.59 -3.87
CA LYS A 71 -31.06 -16.98 -3.60
C LYS A 71 -32.05 -16.51 -4.66
N GLU A 72 -31.82 -15.34 -5.23
CA GLU A 72 -32.62 -14.78 -6.33
C GLU A 72 -32.31 -15.42 -7.69
N GLY A 73 -31.37 -16.37 -7.75
CA GLY A 73 -30.97 -17.06 -8.98
C GLY A 73 -30.25 -16.15 -9.97
N ARG A 74 -29.69 -15.01 -9.52
CA ARG A 74 -28.95 -14.08 -10.39
C ARG A 74 -27.60 -14.64 -10.82
N TYR A 75 -27.03 -15.56 -10.03
CA TYR A 75 -25.74 -16.20 -10.28
C TYR A 75 -25.80 -17.70 -9.96
N ASN A 76 -25.07 -18.50 -10.75
CA ASN A 76 -24.91 -19.96 -10.54
C ASN A 76 -23.60 -20.33 -9.82
N GLU A 77 -22.66 -19.38 -9.71
CA GLU A 77 -21.40 -19.55 -9.00
C GLU A 77 -21.59 -19.37 -7.48
N LYS A 78 -20.76 -20.02 -6.68
CA LYS A 78 -20.80 -19.87 -5.22
C LYS A 78 -20.56 -18.40 -4.86
N LYS A 79 -21.40 -17.85 -3.99
CA LYS A 79 -21.34 -16.44 -3.53
C LYS A 79 -19.93 -15.95 -3.14
N CYS A 80 -19.11 -16.84 -2.58
CA CYS A 80 -17.77 -16.50 -2.11
C CYS A 80 -16.77 -16.44 -3.25
N ASP A 81 -16.80 -17.40 -4.17
CA ASP A 81 -15.87 -17.45 -5.30
C ASP A 81 -15.99 -16.16 -6.12
N LYS A 82 -17.22 -15.75 -6.42
CA LYS A 82 -17.51 -14.53 -7.16
C LYS A 82 -17.02 -13.26 -6.44
N PHE A 83 -17.33 -13.12 -5.16
CA PHE A 83 -16.84 -11.99 -4.35
C PHE A 83 -15.31 -11.93 -4.32
N LEU A 84 -14.64 -13.08 -4.21
CA LEU A 84 -13.19 -13.17 -4.17
C LEU A 84 -12.56 -12.74 -5.50
N THR A 85 -13.04 -13.29 -6.62
CA THR A 85 -12.44 -13.06 -7.94
C THR A 85 -12.79 -11.70 -8.53
N GLU A 86 -13.98 -11.16 -8.26
CA GLU A 86 -14.45 -9.90 -8.86
C GLU A 86 -14.18 -8.68 -7.97
N GLU A 87 -14.14 -8.84 -6.65
CA GLU A 87 -13.97 -7.72 -5.72
C GLU A 87 -12.70 -7.83 -4.87
N LEU A 88 -12.58 -8.86 -4.04
CA LEU A 88 -11.57 -8.86 -2.98
C LEU A 88 -10.13 -8.94 -3.52
N TYR A 89 -9.84 -9.95 -4.36
CA TYR A 89 -8.49 -10.16 -4.87
C TYR A 89 -8.01 -9.06 -5.82
N PRO A 90 -8.83 -8.53 -6.76
CA PRO A 90 -8.46 -7.37 -7.55
C PRO A 90 -8.13 -6.14 -6.69
N ASN A 91 -8.87 -5.93 -5.59
CA ASN A 91 -8.62 -4.84 -4.65
C ASN A 91 -7.31 -5.01 -3.90
N TRP A 92 -7.07 -6.19 -3.32
CA TRP A 92 -5.82 -6.50 -2.64
C TRP A 92 -4.61 -6.35 -3.57
N HIS A 93 -4.74 -6.83 -4.80
CA HIS A 93 -3.71 -6.70 -5.83
C HIS A 93 -3.42 -5.24 -6.17
N SER A 94 -4.47 -4.42 -6.33
CA SER A 94 -4.32 -2.98 -6.59
C SER A 94 -3.57 -2.27 -5.45
N ARG A 95 -3.89 -2.59 -4.20
CA ARG A 95 -3.19 -2.04 -3.03
C ARG A 95 -1.72 -2.47 -2.99
N ASP A 96 -1.44 -3.74 -3.27
CA ASP A 96 -0.06 -4.25 -3.33
C ASP A 96 0.76 -3.60 -4.43
N ARG A 97 0.17 -3.32 -5.59
CA ARG A 97 0.85 -2.58 -6.66
C ARG A 97 1.25 -1.17 -6.23
N VAL A 98 0.33 -0.45 -5.58
CA VAL A 98 0.60 0.90 -5.06
C VAL A 98 1.71 0.89 -4.01
N ILE A 99 1.58 0.03 -3.00
CA ILE A 99 2.55 -0.05 -1.89
C ILE A 99 3.90 -0.57 -2.41
N GLY A 100 3.88 -1.58 -3.27
CA GLY A 100 5.07 -2.17 -3.90
C GLY A 100 5.83 -1.18 -4.77
N PHE A 101 5.12 -0.34 -5.54
CA PHE A 101 5.73 0.74 -6.30
C PHE A 101 6.43 1.75 -5.39
N CYS A 102 5.77 2.23 -4.33
CA CYS A 102 6.40 3.16 -3.39
C CYS A 102 7.58 2.52 -2.64
N ASN A 103 7.53 1.22 -2.35
CA ASN A 103 8.65 0.47 -1.80
C ASN A 103 9.83 0.36 -2.80
N GLY A 104 9.55 0.21 -4.10
CA GLY A 104 10.57 0.27 -5.14
C GLY A 104 11.24 1.64 -5.23
N GLN A 105 10.43 2.70 -5.24
CA GLN A 105 10.92 4.09 -5.22
C GLN A 105 11.75 4.39 -3.96
N LEU A 106 11.35 3.86 -2.81
CA LEU A 106 12.11 3.95 -1.57
C LEU A 106 13.52 3.35 -1.70
N GLY A 107 13.65 2.18 -2.35
CA GLY A 107 14.94 1.54 -2.62
C GLY A 107 15.82 2.32 -3.60
N GLN A 108 15.22 2.89 -4.64
CA GLN A 108 15.93 3.77 -5.57
C GLN A 108 16.42 5.04 -4.85
N MET A 109 15.57 5.69 -4.04
CA MET A 109 15.95 6.86 -3.24
C MET A 109 17.09 6.55 -2.26
N LYS A 110 17.05 5.37 -1.60
CA LYS A 110 18.15 4.91 -0.74
C LYS A 110 19.46 4.87 -1.50
N THR A 111 19.45 4.22 -2.67
CA THR A 111 20.65 4.04 -3.50
C THR A 111 21.21 5.37 -3.97
N GLU A 112 20.35 6.30 -4.41
CA GLU A 112 20.76 7.65 -4.83
C GLU A 112 21.37 8.46 -3.67
N LEU A 113 20.79 8.37 -2.47
CA LEU A 113 21.31 9.05 -1.28
C LEU A 113 22.63 8.45 -0.83
N ASP A 114 22.74 7.11 -0.82
CA ASP A 114 23.98 6.41 -0.46
C ASP A 114 25.10 6.73 -1.46
N GLN A 115 24.79 6.88 -2.76
CA GLN A 115 25.79 7.30 -3.76
C GLN A 115 26.26 8.75 -3.58
N ARG A 116 25.37 9.65 -3.15
CA ARG A 116 25.70 11.09 -2.99
C ARG A 116 26.31 11.44 -1.64
N TYR A 117 25.82 10.80 -0.58
CA TYR A 117 26.09 11.15 0.81
C TYR A 117 26.57 9.96 1.65
N GLY A 118 26.59 8.75 1.09
CA GLY A 118 27.18 7.59 1.74
C GLY A 118 28.68 7.79 1.84
N GLN A 119 29.12 8.30 2.99
CA GLN A 119 30.52 8.33 3.32
C GLN A 119 30.92 6.98 3.92
N ASP A 120 32.08 6.47 3.50
CA ASP A 120 32.72 5.35 4.17
C ASP A 120 32.99 5.76 5.63
N PRO A 121 32.50 5.02 6.64
CA PRO A 121 32.76 5.33 8.05
C PRO A 121 34.27 5.47 8.35
N ALA A 122 35.15 4.83 7.58
CA ALA A 122 36.60 4.98 7.70
C ALA A 122 37.14 6.38 7.31
N THR A 123 36.45 7.08 6.39
CA THR A 123 36.82 8.44 5.96
C THR A 123 36.19 9.50 6.88
N PHE A 124 35.02 9.19 7.44
CA PHE A 124 34.29 10.08 8.37
C PHE A 124 35.05 10.33 9.68
N VAL A 125 35.74 9.30 10.20
CA VAL A 125 36.57 9.42 11.43
C VAL A 125 37.88 10.17 11.17
N ARG A 126 38.31 10.32 9.90
CA ARG A 126 39.63 10.86 9.55
C ARG A 126 39.67 12.38 9.31
N ALA A 127 38.52 13.02 9.14
CA ALA A 127 38.43 14.48 9.17
C ALA A 127 38.44 14.94 10.63
N GLU A 128 39.62 14.86 11.25
CA GLU A 128 39.91 15.25 12.63
C GLU A 128 39.38 16.68 12.86
N VAL A 129 38.20 16.77 13.47
CA VAL A 129 37.60 18.05 13.84
C VAL A 129 38.35 18.51 15.07
N ASP A 130 39.11 19.59 14.97
CA ASP A 130 39.65 20.24 16.15
C ASP A 130 38.48 20.83 16.95
N LEU A 131 38.04 20.10 17.97
CA LEU A 131 36.96 20.48 18.87
C LEU A 131 37.27 21.77 19.65
N ARG A 132 38.51 22.27 19.59
CA ARG A 132 38.90 23.58 20.17
C ARG A 132 38.52 24.74 19.24
N LEU A 133 38.39 24.49 17.93
CA LEU A 133 37.94 25.47 16.93
C LEU A 133 36.42 25.48 16.79
N ASP A 134 35.77 24.30 16.81
CA ASP A 134 34.32 24.19 16.74
C ASP A 134 33.79 23.01 17.59
N PRO A 135 33.27 23.30 18.79
CA PRO A 135 32.67 22.29 19.68
C PRO A 135 31.39 21.64 19.12
N TYR A 136 30.73 22.25 18.12
CA TYR A 136 29.44 21.80 17.58
C TYR A 136 29.56 21.10 16.23
N ALA A 137 30.71 21.19 15.54
CA ALA A 137 30.93 20.59 14.22
C ALA A 137 30.55 19.09 14.12
N ALA A 138 30.75 18.29 15.17
CA ALA A 138 30.32 16.89 15.17
C ALA A 138 28.78 16.73 15.17
N ARG A 139 28.08 17.59 15.92
CA ARG A 139 26.61 17.62 15.98
C ARG A 139 26.02 18.12 14.66
N ASP A 140 26.58 19.19 14.11
CA ASP A 140 26.06 19.82 12.89
C ASP A 140 26.20 18.87 11.70
N ARG A 141 27.32 18.14 11.59
CA ARG A 141 27.49 17.09 10.56
C ARG A 141 26.51 15.94 10.72
N ALA A 142 26.23 15.51 11.95
CA ALA A 142 25.24 14.47 12.21
C ALA A 142 23.83 14.94 11.81
N GLN A 143 23.52 16.21 12.08
CA GLN A 143 22.26 16.83 11.68
C GLN A 143 22.13 16.95 10.16
N GLU A 144 23.19 17.38 9.47
CA GLU A 144 23.25 17.44 8.00
C GLU A 144 23.02 16.07 7.37
N GLN A 145 23.69 15.02 7.89
CA GLN A 145 23.44 13.65 7.45
C GLN A 145 21.98 13.25 7.68
N GLU A 146 21.42 13.52 8.86
CA GLU A 146 20.02 13.20 9.12
C GLU A 146 19.06 13.91 8.16
N ASP A 147 19.32 15.17 7.85
CA ASP A 147 18.50 15.97 6.95
C ASP A 147 18.52 15.43 5.51
N HIS A 148 19.66 14.90 5.03
CA HIS A 148 19.73 14.24 3.71
C HIS A 148 18.81 13.01 3.61
N TYR A 149 18.67 12.22 4.68
CA TYR A 149 17.86 11.00 4.69
C TYR A 149 16.43 11.20 5.18
N LYS A 150 16.04 12.43 5.57
CA LYS A 150 14.75 12.72 6.21
C LYS A 150 13.53 12.29 5.40
N GLN A 151 13.51 12.58 4.09
CA GLN A 151 12.41 12.18 3.21
C GLN A 151 12.36 10.66 3.04
N TRP A 152 13.52 10.03 2.88
CA TRP A 152 13.64 8.57 2.79
C TRP A 152 13.13 7.89 4.07
N LYS A 153 13.52 8.37 5.27
CA LYS A 153 13.04 7.84 6.55
C LYS A 153 11.52 7.95 6.68
N ARG A 154 10.94 9.10 6.29
CA ARG A 154 9.48 9.32 6.31
C ARG A 154 8.75 8.33 5.40
N LEU A 155 9.23 8.18 4.16
CA LEU A 155 8.66 7.23 3.21
C LEU A 155 8.82 5.79 3.71
N ASN A 156 9.97 5.42 4.27
CA ASN A 156 10.21 4.09 4.84
C ASN A 156 9.18 3.76 5.92
N ASN A 157 9.00 4.67 6.88
CA ASN A 157 8.02 4.50 7.95
C ASN A 157 6.60 4.37 7.40
N TRP A 158 6.26 5.15 6.38
CA TRP A 158 4.96 5.06 5.71
C TRP A 158 4.78 3.68 5.05
N VAL A 159 5.74 3.22 4.25
CA VAL A 159 5.68 1.92 3.56
C VAL A 159 5.53 0.77 4.57
N GLU A 160 6.34 0.74 5.62
CA GLU A 160 6.27 -0.30 6.65
C GLU A 160 4.94 -0.29 7.40
N ASN A 161 4.40 0.91 7.67
CA ASN A 161 3.07 1.04 8.24
C ASN A 161 1.97 0.49 7.30
N GLN A 162 2.03 0.80 6.00
CA GLN A 162 1.06 0.27 5.04
C GLN A 162 1.15 -1.27 4.93
N LYS A 163 2.36 -1.84 4.87
CA LYS A 163 2.55 -3.31 4.88
C LYS A 163 1.93 -3.95 6.14
N ARG A 164 2.14 -3.33 7.30
CA ARG A 164 1.54 -3.80 8.57
C ARG A 164 0.01 -3.75 8.53
N ILE A 165 -0.56 -2.67 8.01
CA ILE A 165 -2.02 -2.54 7.83
C ILE A 165 -2.55 -3.65 6.92
N GLU A 166 -1.93 -3.87 5.76
CA GLU A 166 -2.36 -4.93 4.83
C GLU A 166 -2.27 -6.33 5.46
N SER A 167 -1.22 -6.60 6.25
CA SER A 167 -1.10 -7.87 6.98
C SER A 167 -2.26 -8.08 7.97
N ILE A 168 -2.65 -7.02 8.70
CA ILE A 168 -3.77 -7.07 9.65
C ILE A 168 -5.08 -7.29 8.90
N LEU A 169 -5.32 -6.54 7.83
CA LEU A 169 -6.52 -6.66 7.01
C LEU A 169 -6.66 -8.07 6.44
N ARG A 170 -5.62 -8.61 5.82
CA ARG A 170 -5.62 -9.98 5.28
C ARG A 170 -5.92 -11.03 6.33
N THR A 171 -5.33 -10.90 7.51
CA THR A 171 -5.59 -11.83 8.62
C THR A 171 -7.06 -11.77 9.05
N ASN A 172 -7.61 -10.56 9.19
CA ASN A 172 -9.01 -10.35 9.57
C ASN A 172 -9.97 -10.85 8.49
N SER A 173 -9.70 -10.54 7.24
CA SER A 173 -10.48 -10.95 6.08
C SER A 173 -10.46 -12.46 5.90
N ASN A 174 -9.30 -13.12 6.01
CA ASN A 174 -9.19 -14.58 6.00
C ASN A 174 -10.06 -15.21 7.09
N ARG A 175 -10.06 -14.65 8.31
CA ARG A 175 -10.94 -15.11 9.40
C ARG A 175 -12.42 -14.95 9.04
N VAL A 176 -12.82 -13.83 8.45
CA VAL A 176 -14.21 -13.60 8.03
C VAL A 176 -14.62 -14.57 6.93
N LEU A 177 -13.78 -14.78 5.92
CA LEU A 177 -14.03 -15.71 4.82
C LEU A 177 -14.18 -17.14 5.35
N ARG A 178 -13.27 -17.62 6.20
CA ARG A 178 -13.38 -18.95 6.83
C ARG A 178 -14.67 -19.15 7.63
N GLN A 179 -15.24 -18.09 8.19
CA GLN A 179 -16.50 -18.15 8.94
C GLN A 179 -17.75 -18.15 8.05
N ASN A 180 -17.70 -17.51 6.88
CA ASN A 180 -18.89 -17.24 6.05
C ASN A 180 -18.93 -18.01 4.73
N CYS A 181 -17.79 -18.60 4.36
CA CYS A 181 -17.56 -19.34 3.12
C CYS A 181 -17.17 -20.78 3.49
N ASP A 182 -15.92 -21.16 3.25
CA ASP A 182 -15.33 -22.45 3.63
C ASP A 182 -14.24 -22.25 4.71
N GLN A 183 -14.37 -22.97 5.83
CA GLN A 183 -13.44 -22.94 6.95
C GLN A 183 -12.07 -23.57 6.64
N ASN A 184 -12.03 -24.50 5.67
CA ASN A 184 -10.84 -25.29 5.34
C ASN A 184 -10.01 -24.69 4.20
N ALA A 185 -10.54 -23.70 3.49
CA ALA A 185 -9.85 -23.05 2.38
C ALA A 185 -8.69 -22.14 2.85
N ASP A 186 -7.65 -22.05 2.03
CA ASP A 186 -6.54 -21.10 2.21
C ASP A 186 -6.67 -19.91 1.27
N TYR A 187 -7.52 -18.96 1.67
CA TYR A 187 -7.78 -17.75 0.89
C TYR A 187 -6.55 -16.85 0.67
N LEU A 188 -5.51 -16.99 1.49
CA LEU A 188 -4.28 -16.22 1.33
C LEU A 188 -3.39 -16.87 0.26
N GLU A 189 -3.25 -18.20 0.27
CA GLU A 189 -2.57 -18.92 -0.80
C GLU A 189 -3.26 -18.69 -2.15
N ASP A 190 -4.59 -18.75 -2.20
CA ASP A 190 -5.37 -18.46 -3.39
C ASP A 190 -5.13 -17.04 -3.91
N PHE A 191 -5.01 -16.06 -3.01
CA PHE A 191 -4.65 -14.69 -3.39
C PHE A 191 -3.24 -14.61 -3.99
N TRP A 192 -2.26 -15.30 -3.42
CA TRP A 192 -0.90 -15.31 -3.96
C TRP A 192 -0.83 -15.97 -5.35
N ASN A 193 -1.61 -17.03 -5.56
CA ASN A 193 -1.80 -17.66 -6.86
C ASN A 193 -2.45 -16.69 -7.86
N PHE A 194 -3.52 -16.00 -7.43
CA PHE A 194 -4.15 -14.95 -8.22
C PHE A 194 -3.13 -13.87 -8.63
N GLN A 195 -2.32 -13.38 -7.69
CA GLN A 195 -1.32 -12.35 -7.97
C GLN A 195 -0.25 -12.84 -8.95
N HIS A 196 0.21 -14.09 -8.84
CA HIS A 196 1.18 -14.66 -9.77
C HIS A 196 0.66 -14.64 -11.21
N ASN A 197 -0.62 -15.00 -11.40
CA ASN A 197 -1.27 -15.03 -12.70
C ASN A 197 -1.50 -13.63 -13.30
N HIS A 198 -1.45 -12.58 -12.48
CA HIS A 198 -1.66 -11.17 -12.89
C HIS A 198 -0.38 -10.32 -12.81
N ARG A 199 0.81 -10.95 -12.77
CA ARG A 199 2.08 -10.25 -12.97
C ARG A 199 2.30 -9.99 -14.46
N THR A 200 1.81 -8.85 -14.94
CA THR A 200 2.20 -8.23 -16.21
C THR A 200 2.77 -6.85 -15.97
#